data_AF-A0A0S3K8P7-F1
#
_entry.id   AF-A0A0S3K8P7-F1
#
_cell.length_a   1.000
_cell.length_b   1.000
_cell.length_c   1.000
_cell.angle_alpha   90.00
_cell.angle_beta   90.00
_cell.angle_gamma   90.00
#
_symmetry.space_group_name_H-M   'P 1'
#
loop_
_entity.id
_entity.type
_entity.pdbx_description
1 polymer ?
#
loop_
_entity_poly.entity_id
_entity_poly.type
_entity_poly.pdbx_seq_one_letter_code
_entity_poly.pdbx_strand_id
1 'polypeptide(L)'
;MKNQWRVVMGLVLVLIVVIFAVLNNQTVPVNFGFTKISGPLILIILGSAIVGALIGLLTSTTTMWKQKKQVKELKKDIELYKNDADQLAQEEVEKVKRTYENQLAELQAKYDATKAQVPIEPVIDTEPVGSRVDHFTKPRNNEE
;
A
#
# COMPACT_ATOMS: atom_id res chain seq x y z
N MET A 1 -38.18 -4.06 3.19
CA MET A 1 -38.74 -5.42 2.95
C MET A 1 -37.95 -6.26 1.91
N LYS A 2 -36.63 -6.06 1.73
CA LYS A 2 -35.89 -6.72 0.62
C LYS A 2 -35.43 -8.16 0.88
N ASN A 3 -35.41 -8.62 2.13
CA ASN A 3 -34.95 -9.97 2.48
C ASN A 3 -36.07 -10.96 2.85
N GLN A 4 -37.29 -10.49 3.13
CA GLN A 4 -38.43 -11.37 3.43
C GLN A 4 -38.87 -12.19 2.20
N TRP A 5 -38.72 -11.63 0.99
CA TRP A 5 -38.99 -12.35 -0.26
C TRP A 5 -38.16 -13.63 -0.40
N ARG A 6 -36.92 -13.66 0.10
CA ARG A 6 -36.08 -14.87 0.07
C ARG A 6 -36.65 -15.98 0.93
N VAL A 7 -37.24 -15.63 2.08
CA VAL A 7 -37.90 -16.60 2.97
C VAL A 7 -39.16 -17.15 2.30
N VAL A 8 -39.98 -16.28 1.70
CA VAL A 8 -41.18 -16.70 0.95
C VAL A 8 -40.81 -17.59 -0.24
N MET A 9 -39.82 -17.21 -1.04
CA MET A 9 -39.29 -18.04 -2.14
C MET A 9 -38.77 -19.38 -1.64
N GLY A 10 -38.03 -19.40 -0.53
CA GLY A 10 -37.55 -20.64 0.08
C GLY A 10 -38.70 -21.55 0.51
N LEU A 11 -39.74 -21.01 1.13
CA LEU A 11 -40.92 -21.76 1.53
C LEU A 11 -41.65 -22.36 0.32
N VAL A 12 -41.84 -21.57 -0.75
CA VAL A 12 -42.44 -22.03 -2.00
C VAL A 12 -41.61 -23.17 -2.62
N LEU A 13 -40.28 -23.04 -2.64
CA LEU A 13 -39.39 -24.08 -3.13
C LEU A 13 -39.52 -25.38 -2.32
N VAL A 14 -39.56 -25.29 -0.98
CA VAL A 14 -39.76 -26.45 -0.11
C VAL A 14 -41.10 -27.11 -0.39
N LEU A 15 -42.17 -26.33 -0.57
CA LEU A 15 -43.49 -26.84 -0.95
C LEU A 15 -43.45 -27.62 -2.27
N ILE A 16 -42.77 -27.08 -3.29
CA ILE A 16 -42.59 -27.74 -4.59
C ILE A 16 -41.88 -29.09 -4.41
N VAL A 17 -40.80 -29.14 -3.63
CA VAL A 17 -40.06 -30.38 -3.35
C VAL A 17 -40.94 -31.40 -2.64
N VAL A 18 -41.74 -30.98 -1.65
CA VAL A 18 -42.67 -31.88 -0.93
C VAL A 18 -43.74 -32.44 -1.87
N ILE A 19 -44.36 -31.60 -2.69
CA ILE A 19 -45.35 -32.04 -3.70
C ILE A 19 -44.70 -33.04 -4.66
N PHE A 20 -43.49 -32.72 -5.16
CA PHE A 20 -42.76 -33.60 -6.05
C PHE A 20 -42.47 -34.96 -5.40
N ALA A 21 -42.14 -34.97 -4.10
CA ALA A 21 -41.88 -36.20 -3.37
C ALA A 21 -43.14 -37.06 -3.20
N VAL A 22 -44.30 -36.46 -2.95
CA VAL A 22 -45.59 -37.17 -2.86
C VAL A 22 -45.99 -37.74 -4.22
N LEU A 23 -45.90 -36.94 -5.28
CA LEU A 23 -46.29 -37.36 -6.63
C LEU A 23 -45.36 -38.45 -7.20
N ASN A 24 -44.08 -38.44 -6.82
CA ASN A 24 -43.08 -39.39 -7.27
C ASN A 24 -42.66 -40.37 -6.16
N ASN A 25 -43.61 -40.76 -5.29
CA ASN A 25 -43.40 -41.70 -4.19
C ASN A 25 -43.29 -43.17 -4.68
N GLN A 26 -42.75 -43.38 -5.88
CA GLN A 26 -42.54 -44.70 -6.44
C GLN A 26 -41.36 -45.37 -5.73
N THR A 27 -41.63 -46.54 -5.14
CA THR A 27 -40.61 -47.34 -4.48
C THR A 27 -39.70 -47.98 -5.51
N VAL A 28 -38.40 -47.64 -5.46
CA VAL A 28 -37.38 -48.18 -6.34
C VAL A 28 -36.35 -48.96 -5.50
N PRO A 29 -36.07 -50.23 -5.85
CA PRO A 29 -35.01 -50.99 -5.20
C PRO A 29 -33.63 -50.50 -5.68
N VAL A 30 -32.73 -50.23 -4.73
CA VAL A 30 -31.33 -49.89 -4.98
C VAL A 30 -30.46 -51.01 -4.46
N ASN A 31 -29.59 -51.51 -5.33
CA ASN A 31 -28.61 -52.54 -4.98
C ASN A 31 -27.24 -51.90 -4.74
N PHE A 32 -26.76 -51.96 -3.50
CA PHE A 32 -25.43 -51.48 -3.10
C PHE A 32 -24.34 -52.56 -3.23
N GLY A 33 -24.61 -53.64 -3.98
CA GLY A 33 -23.72 -54.80 -4.13
C GLY A 33 -23.89 -55.83 -3.02
N PHE A 34 -23.86 -55.38 -1.76
CA PHE A 34 -23.96 -56.24 -0.57
C PHE A 34 -25.34 -56.22 0.10
N THR A 35 -26.10 -55.15 -0.12
CA THR A 35 -27.45 -54.97 0.45
C THR A 35 -28.37 -54.33 -0.56
N LYS A 36 -29.67 -54.60 -0.42
CA LYS A 36 -30.73 -53.99 -1.23
C LYS A 36 -31.65 -53.21 -0.32
N ILE A 37 -31.85 -51.94 -0.65
CA ILE A 37 -32.74 -51.06 0.07
C ILE A 37 -33.77 -50.54 -0.93
N SER A 38 -35.04 -50.61 -0.55
CA SER A 38 -36.13 -50.09 -1.36
C SER A 38 -36.72 -48.87 -0.69
N GLY A 39 -36.89 -47.80 -1.46
CA GLY A 39 -37.49 -46.56 -0.96
C GLY A 39 -37.95 -45.67 -2.10
N PRO A 40 -38.65 -44.56 -1.77
CA PRO A 40 -39.08 -43.57 -2.75
C PRO A 40 -37.91 -43.03 -3.58
N LEU A 41 -38.06 -42.96 -4.90
CA LEU A 41 -37.00 -42.51 -5.83
C LEU A 41 -36.39 -41.15 -5.45
N ILE A 42 -37.23 -40.19 -5.06
CA ILE A 42 -36.78 -38.85 -4.66
C ILE A 42 -35.83 -38.86 -3.45
N LEU A 43 -36.06 -39.74 -2.47
CA LEU A 43 -35.22 -39.85 -1.28
C LEU A 43 -33.84 -40.41 -1.63
N ILE A 44 -33.79 -41.34 -2.58
CA ILE A 44 -32.55 -41.91 -3.09
C ILE A 44 -31.73 -40.84 -3.83
N ILE A 45 -32.37 -40.04 -4.69
CA ILE A 45 -31.71 -38.96 -5.45
C ILE A 45 -31.20 -37.88 -4.49
N LEU A 46 -32.05 -37.39 -3.58
CA LEU A 46 -31.64 -36.38 -2.60
C LEU A 46 -30.53 -36.90 -1.68
N GLY A 47 -30.64 -38.14 -1.20
CA GLY A 47 -29.63 -38.77 -0.36
C GLY A 47 -28.28 -38.86 -1.05
N SER A 48 -28.24 -39.34 -2.30
CA SER A 48 -26.99 -39.42 -3.07
C SER A 48 -26.39 -38.04 -3.38
N ALA A 49 -27.22 -37.04 -3.70
CA ALA A 49 -26.77 -35.67 -3.89
C ALA A 49 -26.17 -35.06 -2.62
N ILE A 50 -26.79 -35.29 -1.46
CA ILE A 50 -26.27 -34.86 -0.15
C ILE A 50 -24.92 -35.53 0.13
N VAL A 51 -24.80 -36.84 -0.09
CA VAL A 51 -23.53 -37.57 0.09
C VAL A 51 -22.45 -37.01 -0.83
N GLY A 52 -22.75 -36.77 -2.11
CA GLY A 52 -21.82 -36.16 -3.05
C GLY A 52 -21.39 -34.74 -2.61
N ALA A 53 -22.33 -33.92 -2.15
CA ALA A 53 -22.04 -32.59 -1.62
C ALA A 53 -21.16 -32.65 -0.35
N LEU A 54 -21.42 -33.58 0.56
CA LEU A 54 -20.59 -33.79 1.75
C LEU A 54 -19.16 -34.17 1.36
N ILE A 55 -18.97 -35.11 0.43
CA ILE A 55 -17.63 -35.47 -0.07
C ILE A 55 -16.94 -34.24 -0.70
N GLY A 56 -17.67 -33.45 -1.49
CA GLY A 56 -17.18 -32.21 -2.07
C GLY A 56 -16.74 -31.18 -1.01
N LEU A 57 -17.52 -31.02 0.06
CA LEU A 57 -17.19 -30.12 1.16
C LEU A 57 -15.97 -30.59 1.96
N LEU A 58 -15.89 -31.89 2.27
CA LEU A 58 -14.75 -32.46 2.98
C LEU A 58 -13.45 -32.26 2.17
N THR A 59 -13.49 -32.55 0.87
CA THR A 59 -12.31 -32.38 -0.01
C THR A 59 -11.95 -30.90 -0.18
N SER A 60 -12.94 -30.01 -0.38
CA SER A 60 -12.72 -28.56 -0.53
C SER A 60 -12.11 -27.92 0.72
N THR A 61 -12.57 -28.32 1.91
CA THR A 61 -12.10 -27.75 3.19
C THR A 61 -10.59 -27.95 3.38
N THR A 62 -10.07 -29.13 3.03
CA THR A 62 -8.63 -29.41 3.15
C THR A 62 -7.78 -28.51 2.25
N THR A 63 -8.24 -28.25 1.01
CA THR A 63 -7.57 -27.35 0.06
C THR A 63 -7.62 -25.90 0.56
N MET A 64 -8.78 -25.45 1.03
CA MET A 64 -8.92 -24.10 1.59
C MET A 64 -7.99 -23.86 2.79
N TRP A 65 -7.79 -24.86 3.65
CA TRP A 65 -6.86 -24.74 4.79
C TRP A 65 -5.41 -24.58 4.32
N LYS A 66 -4.96 -25.39 3.36
CA LYS A 66 -3.61 -25.26 2.78
C LYS A 66 -3.40 -23.89 2.15
N GLN A 67 -4.39 -23.42 1.37
CA GLN A 67 -4.35 -22.11 0.74
C GLN A 67 -4.29 -20.98 1.79
N LYS A 68 -5.10 -21.04 2.84
CA LYS A 68 -5.06 -20.05 3.94
C LYS A 68 -3.69 -20.02 4.63
N LYS A 69 -3.07 -21.19 4.85
CA LYS A 69 -1.73 -21.28 5.43
C LYS A 69 -0.68 -20.62 4.53
N GLN A 70 -0.68 -20.95 3.23
CA GLN A 70 0.23 -20.35 2.25
C GLN A 70 0.05 -18.83 2.19
N VAL A 71 -1.19 -18.34 2.12
CA VAL A 71 -1.46 -16.88 2.12
C VAL A 71 -0.90 -16.22 3.38
N LYS A 72 -0.97 -16.88 4.54
CA LYS A 72 -0.39 -16.34 5.78
C LYS A 72 1.15 -16.32 5.75
N GLU A 73 1.78 -17.38 5.24
CA GLU A 73 3.23 -17.46 5.08
C GLU A 73 3.73 -16.40 4.08
N LEU A 74 3.14 -16.32 2.89
CA LEU A 74 3.49 -15.31 1.88
C LEU A 74 3.32 -13.88 2.41
N LYS A 75 2.27 -13.60 3.19
CA LYS A 75 2.09 -12.28 3.81
C LYS A 75 3.20 -11.95 4.80
N LYS A 76 3.65 -12.93 5.57
CA LYS A 76 4.77 -12.77 6.51
C LYS A 76 6.07 -12.50 5.76
N ASP A 77 6.32 -13.24 4.68
CA ASP A 77 7.51 -13.03 3.85
C ASP A 77 7.52 -11.63 3.22
N ILE A 78 6.38 -11.16 2.71
CA ILE A 78 6.23 -9.79 2.20
C ILE A 78 6.55 -8.76 3.27
N GLU A 79 6.07 -8.95 4.50
CA GLU A 79 6.33 -8.05 5.61
C GLU A 79 7.82 -8.02 5.98
N LEU A 80 8.48 -9.17 6.00
CA LEU A 80 9.93 -9.27 6.22
C LEU A 80 10.72 -8.53 5.14
N TYR A 81 10.47 -8.83 3.86
CA TYR A 81 11.18 -8.17 2.76
C TYR A 81 10.95 -6.65 2.73
N LYS A 82 9.75 -6.20 3.12
CA LYS A 82 9.46 -4.77 3.21
C LYS A 82 10.27 -4.11 4.33
N ASN A 83 10.33 -4.73 5.51
CA ASN A 83 11.10 -4.21 6.62
C ASN A 83 12.60 -4.17 6.31
N ASP A 84 13.13 -5.21 5.67
CA ASP A 84 14.54 -5.27 5.25
C ASP A 84 14.85 -4.17 4.21
N ALA A 85 13.96 -3.96 3.24
CA ALA A 85 14.11 -2.88 2.27
C ALA A 85 14.05 -1.50 2.91
N ASP A 86 13.13 -1.29 3.87
CA ASP A 86 13.01 -0.02 4.60
C ASP A 86 14.27 0.24 5.47
N GLN A 87 14.84 -0.78 6.10
CA GLN A 87 16.09 -0.66 6.86
C GLN A 87 17.29 -0.31 5.97
N LEU A 88 17.44 -1.00 4.83
CA LEU A 88 18.51 -0.70 3.87
C LEU A 88 18.37 0.72 3.32
N ALA A 89 17.15 1.15 3.00
CA ALA A 89 16.90 2.52 2.54
C ALA A 89 17.27 3.55 3.62
N GLN A 90 16.93 3.30 4.89
CA GLN A 90 17.31 4.18 6.00
C GLN A 90 18.82 4.22 6.21
N GLU A 91 19.50 3.08 6.14
CA GLU A 91 20.94 3.00 6.28
C GLU A 91 21.66 3.79 5.18
N GLU A 92 21.22 3.66 3.92
CA GLU A 92 21.77 4.41 2.79
C GLU A 92 21.49 5.91 2.91
N VAL A 93 20.28 6.30 3.32
CA VAL A 93 19.95 7.71 3.59
C VAL A 93 20.82 8.28 4.72
N GLU A 94 21.07 7.50 5.77
CA GLU A 94 21.92 7.92 6.88
C GLU A 94 23.39 8.07 6.46
N LYS A 95 23.91 7.14 5.66
CA LYS A 95 25.27 7.25 5.07
C LYS A 95 25.40 8.49 4.21
N VAL A 96 24.45 8.74 3.31
CA VAL A 96 24.45 9.93 2.45
C VAL A 96 24.34 11.22 3.26
N LYS A 97 23.55 11.22 4.33
CA LYS A 97 23.45 12.38 5.22
C LYS A 97 24.77 12.66 5.93
N ARG A 98 25.43 11.63 6.46
CA ARG A 98 26.75 11.75 7.11
C ARG A 98 27.82 12.26 6.15
N THR A 99 27.85 11.77 4.91
CA THR A 99 28.81 12.25 3.91
C THR A 99 28.56 13.71 3.55
N TYR A 100 27.29 14.12 3.44
CA TYR A 100 26.92 15.52 3.21
C TYR A 100 27.31 16.44 4.37
N GLU A 101 27.07 16.03 5.63
CA GLU A 101 27.48 16.79 6.82
C GLU A 101 29.00 16.95 6.89
N ASN A 102 29.77 15.90 6.57
CA ASN A 102 31.23 15.98 6.50
C ASN A 102 31.71 16.96 5.41
N GLN A 103 31.08 16.94 4.23
CA GLN A 103 31.41 17.87 3.14
C GLN A 103 31.15 19.34 3.52
N LEU A 104 30.06 19.62 4.24
CA LEU A 104 29.75 20.97 4.72
C LEU A 104 30.80 21.45 5.74
N ALA A 105 31.20 20.57 6.68
CA ALA A 105 32.22 20.90 7.66
C ALA A 105 33.57 21.20 7.01
N GLU A 106 33.99 20.41 6.02
CA GLU A 106 35.20 20.68 5.24
C GLU A 106 35.13 21.99 4.46
N LEU A 107 33.98 22.29 3.84
CA LEU A 107 33.78 23.51 3.08
C LEU A 107 33.83 24.75 3.98
N GLN A 108 33.22 24.67 5.17
CA GLN A 108 33.27 25.72 6.18
C GLN A 108 34.71 25.97 6.64
N ALA A 109 35.47 24.91 6.95
CA ALA A 109 36.87 25.03 7.35
C ALA A 109 37.73 25.68 6.24
N LYS A 110 37.47 25.32 4.97
CA LYS A 110 38.12 25.96 3.81
C LYS A 110 37.75 27.45 3.71
N TYR A 111 36.46 27.80 3.84
CA TYR A 111 36.01 29.19 3.81
C TYR A 111 36.67 30.02 4.91
N ASP A 112 36.72 29.51 6.14
CA ASP A 112 37.33 30.20 7.27
C ASP A 112 38.85 30.36 7.09
N ALA A 113 39.54 29.34 6.54
CA ALA A 113 40.96 29.43 6.19
C ALA A 113 41.22 30.45 5.06
N THR A 114 40.37 30.51 4.03
CA THR A 114 40.47 31.50 2.95
C THR A 114 40.17 32.91 3.47
N LYS A 115 39.15 33.09 4.31
CA LYS A 115 38.82 34.38 4.93
C LYS A 115 39.96 34.90 5.81
N ALA A 116 40.66 34.02 6.52
CA ALA A 116 41.85 34.38 7.30
C ALA A 116 43.07 34.76 6.45
N GLN A 117 43.11 34.34 5.17
CA GLN A 117 44.19 34.64 4.22
C GLN A 117 43.93 35.85 3.33
N VAL A 118 42.70 36.37 3.27
CA VAL A 118 42.37 37.62 2.56
C VAL A 118 42.45 38.77 3.57
N PRO A 119 43.43 39.69 3.46
CA PRO A 119 43.41 40.92 4.25
C PRO A 119 42.11 41.67 3.97
N ILE A 120 41.33 41.94 5.01
CA ILE A 120 40.31 42.98 4.95
C ILE A 120 41.09 44.30 5.02
N GLU A 121 41.62 44.75 3.88
CA GLU A 121 41.88 46.18 3.76
C GLU A 121 40.51 46.86 3.69
N PRO A 122 40.20 47.82 4.59
CA PRO A 122 39.06 48.68 4.35
C PRO A 122 39.29 49.34 2.99
N VAL A 123 38.34 49.22 2.07
CA VAL A 123 38.30 50.09 0.89
C VAL A 123 38.01 51.49 1.43
N ILE A 124 39.08 52.21 1.78
CA ILE A 124 39.04 53.63 2.04
C ILE A 124 39.01 54.27 0.66
N ASP A 125 37.81 54.63 0.23
CA ASP A 125 37.61 55.50 -0.92
C ASP A 125 38.35 56.81 -0.63
N THR A 126 39.55 56.96 -1.21
CA THR A 126 40.37 58.17 -1.12
C THR A 126 40.42 58.84 -2.48
N GLU A 127 39.25 59.20 -3.02
CA GLU A 127 39.24 60.31 -3.95
C GLU A 127 39.56 61.59 -3.17
N PRO A 128 40.58 62.38 -3.56
CA PRO A 128 40.79 63.68 -2.96
C PRO A 128 39.60 64.55 -3.35
N VAL A 129 38.82 64.99 -2.37
CA VAL A 129 37.85 66.08 -2.55
C VAL A 129 38.66 67.33 -2.83
N GLY A 130 39.02 67.52 -4.10
CA GLY A 130 39.71 68.70 -4.59
C GLY A 130 38.84 69.91 -4.27
N SER A 131 39.34 70.75 -3.37
CA SER A 131 38.72 72.03 -3.04
C SER A 131 38.69 72.89 -4.30
N ARG A 132 37.55 72.88 -5.02
CA ARG A 132 37.23 73.90 -6.01
C ARG A 132 36.89 75.17 -5.24
N VAL A 133 37.93 75.86 -4.77
CA VAL A 133 37.82 77.27 -4.41
C VAL A 133 37.69 78.02 -5.73
N ASP A 134 36.45 78.34 -6.10
CA ASP A 134 36.17 79.20 -7.24
C ASP A 134 36.80 80.58 -6.94
N HIS A 135 37.90 80.90 -7.65
CA HIS A 135 38.44 82.25 -7.65
C HIS A 135 37.47 83.16 -8.43
N PHE A 136 36.49 83.72 -7.73
CA PHE A 136 35.72 84.87 -8.19
C PHE A 136 36.63 86.12 -8.15
N THR A 137 37.46 86.30 -9.16
CA THR A 137 38.00 87.62 -9.50
C THR A 137 37.00 88.35 -10.37
N LYS A 138 36.25 89.26 -9.76
CA LYS A 138 35.37 90.20 -10.45
C LYS A 138 36.22 91.35 -11.02
N PRO A 139 36.33 91.54 -12.35
CA PRO A 139 36.80 92.81 -12.87
C PRO A 139 35.70 93.86 -12.64
N ARG A 140 36.04 94.92 -11.91
CA ARG A 140 35.25 96.13 -11.75
C ARG A 140 35.38 96.94 -13.04
N ASN A 141 34.29 97.06 -13.79
CA ASN A 141 34.14 98.12 -14.78
C ASN A 141 34.07 99.49 -14.10
N ASN A 142 34.38 100.53 -14.87
CA ASN A 142 34.23 101.98 -14.69
C ASN A 142 35.54 102.70 -14.38
N GLU A 143 35.97 103.76 -15.08
CA GLU A 143 35.47 104.53 -16.25
C GLU A 143 36.56 105.60 -16.50
N GLU A 144 37.02 105.79 -17.75
CA GLU A 144 37.45 107.07 -18.36
C GLU A 144 37.74 106.84 -19.86
#